data_AF-A0A934NN20-F1
#
_entry.id   AF-A0A934NN20-F1
#
_cell.length_a   1.000
_cell.length_b   1.000
_cell.length_c   1.000
_cell.angle_alpha   90.00
_cell.angle_beta   90.00
_cell.angle_gamma   90.00
#
_symmetry.space_group_name_H-M   'P 1'
#
loop_
_entity.id
_entity.type
_entity.pdbx_description
1 polymer ?
#
loop_
_entity_poly.entity_id
_entity_poly.type
_entity_poly.pdbx_seq_one_letter_code
_entity_poly.pdbx_strand_id
1 'polypeptide(L)'
;MTATVSSAVRPLQHAKTLAGSLAIPRVEVSVGVTAMVLVSLAPGLLPRAAAMQAVLSGMLGALGLVLAALLGFALRTLRVGPAAGATRRTVTAVGIGTVVISALGANEWQNRLRSAMSAEQIGAGYWIQVAAGSALIMLLLYVIAAALRALARRLGIVRGVTLAIVGTAAAVTYGVPVLVDWRTDTYRAANAEIDSSLHQPDSATRSGSPYSFASWQALGAEGRKFVATATNPGTDSVRVYAGIDSAADLHDRVAIAVDELQRSGGFERSNIVVAIPTGSGWIDDNAVQGFETRFGGDVAIVGVQYSYAPSWATFVFGRSAAEESARTLYTAVADRVAQLPIHDRPKLYLYGQSLGAIGGSAALAGGAVEPCGALWAGPPAGGVEREGATILANSSDPVVRWSSDLLFHRPEPTGTHADAPMPPWLPVVSFVQTTVDLLSALDAPAGHGHRYGTEQGTAMPGCE
;
A
#
# COMPACT_ATOMS: atom_id res chain seq x y z
N MET A 1 -55.17 54.12 -52.46
CA MET A 1 -54.01 53.22 -52.26
C MET A 1 -53.05 53.92 -51.33
N THR A 2 -53.06 53.56 -50.05
CA THR A 2 -52.29 54.20 -48.99
C THR A 2 -51.72 53.13 -48.07
N ALA A 3 -50.43 53.27 -47.78
CA ALA A 3 -49.63 52.42 -46.92
C ALA A 3 -49.93 52.66 -45.43
N THR A 4 -49.60 51.67 -44.58
CA THR A 4 -49.12 51.92 -43.21
C THR A 4 -48.30 50.74 -42.66
N VAL A 5 -47.17 51.12 -42.07
CA VAL A 5 -46.21 50.37 -41.24
C VAL A 5 -46.58 50.57 -39.76
N SER A 6 -46.35 49.59 -38.87
CA SER A 6 -45.92 49.75 -37.45
C SER A 6 -45.98 48.39 -36.71
N SER A 7 -44.84 47.75 -36.42
CA SER A 7 -44.07 47.74 -35.14
C SER A 7 -44.79 47.04 -33.97
N ALA A 8 -44.34 45.87 -33.48
CA ALA A 8 -43.18 45.55 -32.62
C ALA A 8 -43.55 45.40 -31.13
N VAL A 9 -42.81 44.51 -30.45
CA VAL A 9 -42.64 44.34 -29.00
C VAL A 9 -43.53 43.30 -28.28
N ARG A 10 -43.09 42.04 -28.32
CA ARG A 10 -43.12 41.11 -27.17
C ARG A 10 -41.83 40.29 -27.13
N PRO A 11 -40.84 40.65 -26.31
CA PRO A 11 -40.02 39.58 -25.71
C PRO A 11 -39.44 39.97 -24.33
N LEU A 12 -40.15 39.73 -23.21
CA LEU A 12 -39.51 39.84 -21.88
C LEU A 12 -40.03 38.86 -20.80
N GLN A 13 -40.80 37.81 -21.15
CA GLN A 13 -41.28 36.84 -20.16
C GLN A 13 -40.57 35.47 -20.17
N HIS A 14 -39.75 35.16 -21.17
CA HIS A 14 -39.09 33.84 -21.29
C HIS A 14 -37.65 33.79 -20.75
N ALA A 15 -37.10 34.91 -20.26
CA ALA A 15 -35.72 34.94 -19.73
C ALA A 15 -35.62 34.65 -18.21
N LYS A 16 -36.73 34.40 -17.50
CA LYS A 16 -36.73 34.12 -16.05
C LYS A 16 -36.71 32.63 -15.66
N THR A 17 -36.72 31.71 -16.62
CA THR A 17 -36.86 30.26 -16.36
C THR A 17 -35.61 29.42 -16.61
N LEU A 18 -34.46 30.03 -16.92
CA LEU A 18 -33.16 29.33 -17.01
C LEU A 18 -32.24 29.55 -15.80
N ALA A 19 -32.61 30.45 -14.88
CA ALA A 19 -32.07 30.46 -13.53
C ALA A 19 -32.95 29.57 -12.64
N GLY A 20 -32.99 28.26 -12.94
CA GLY A 20 -33.57 27.28 -12.04
C GLY A 20 -32.87 27.41 -10.70
N SER A 21 -33.58 27.86 -9.67
CA SER A 21 -33.05 27.98 -8.31
C SER A 21 -32.34 26.68 -7.97
N LEU A 22 -31.04 26.71 -7.72
CA LEU A 22 -30.32 25.56 -7.19
C LEU A 22 -31.11 25.05 -5.99
N ALA A 23 -31.74 23.88 -6.14
CA ALA A 23 -32.58 23.32 -5.12
C ALA A 23 -31.70 23.02 -3.91
N ILE A 24 -31.90 23.79 -2.84
CA ILE A 24 -31.09 23.72 -1.64
C ILE A 24 -31.20 22.30 -1.09
N PRO A 25 -30.11 21.62 -0.69
CA PRO A 25 -30.21 20.24 -0.21
C PRO A 25 -31.10 20.13 1.03
N ARG A 26 -31.53 18.90 1.34
CA ARG A 26 -32.17 18.62 2.64
C ARG A 26 -31.12 18.66 3.74
N VAL A 27 -31.53 18.95 4.98
CA VAL A 27 -30.62 19.07 6.13
C VAL A 27 -29.77 17.81 6.30
N GLU A 28 -30.40 16.64 6.24
CA GLU A 28 -29.71 15.35 6.37
C GLU A 28 -28.64 15.13 5.28
N VAL A 29 -28.85 15.65 4.06
CA VAL A 29 -27.88 15.56 2.96
C VAL A 29 -26.69 16.46 3.22
N SER A 30 -26.94 17.73 3.58
CA SER A 30 -25.86 18.68 3.89
C SER A 30 -25.01 18.16 5.06
N VAL A 31 -25.65 17.70 6.13
CA VAL A 31 -24.95 17.14 7.31
C VAL A 31 -24.15 15.88 6.95
N GLY A 32 -24.77 14.91 6.27
CA GLY A 32 -24.12 13.64 5.94
C GLY A 32 -22.92 13.80 5.01
N VAL A 33 -23.06 14.61 3.95
CA VAL A 33 -21.96 14.88 3.01
C VAL A 33 -20.87 15.70 3.67
N THR A 34 -21.21 16.78 4.40
CA THR A 34 -20.21 17.57 5.13
C THR A 34 -19.43 16.69 6.09
N ALA A 35 -20.09 15.91 6.95
CA ALA A 35 -19.42 15.06 7.93
C ALA A 35 -18.40 14.10 7.27
N MET A 36 -18.78 13.43 6.19
CA MET A 36 -17.88 12.48 5.51
C MET A 36 -16.76 13.18 4.72
N VAL A 37 -17.00 14.36 4.16
CA VAL A 37 -15.94 15.17 3.55
C VAL A 37 -14.95 15.64 4.61
N LEU A 38 -15.40 15.97 5.82
CA LEU A 38 -14.50 16.30 6.94
C LEU A 38 -13.64 15.11 7.36
N VAL A 39 -14.19 13.89 7.36
CA VAL A 39 -13.41 12.66 7.55
C VAL A 39 -12.35 12.51 6.46
N SER A 40 -12.69 12.81 5.20
CA SER A 40 -11.74 12.76 4.08
C SER A 40 -10.59 13.76 4.20
N LEU A 41 -10.89 14.97 4.68
CA LEU A 41 -9.93 16.07 4.85
C LEU A 41 -9.12 15.96 6.15
N ALA A 42 -9.36 14.93 6.96
CA ALA A 42 -8.60 14.71 8.18
C ALA A 42 -7.11 14.48 7.88
N PRO A 43 -6.21 14.89 8.79
CA PRO A 43 -4.77 14.65 8.65
C PRO A 43 -4.41 13.17 8.47
N GLY A 44 -3.61 12.87 7.44
CA GLY A 44 -2.99 11.56 7.21
C GLY A 44 -1.51 11.52 7.61
N LEU A 45 -0.88 10.35 7.47
CA LEU A 45 0.55 10.14 7.73
C LEU A 45 1.43 10.57 6.55
N LEU A 46 0.90 10.48 5.32
CA LEU A 46 1.66 10.71 4.09
C LEU A 46 1.07 11.81 3.19
N PRO A 47 1.93 12.51 2.42
CA PRO A 47 1.53 13.31 1.28
C PRO A 47 0.66 12.49 0.31
N ARG A 48 -0.51 13.02 -0.08
CA ARG A 48 -1.38 12.36 -1.06
C ARG A 48 -1.36 13.08 -2.40
N ALA A 49 -1.39 12.32 -3.48
CA ALA A 49 -1.66 12.86 -4.81
C ALA A 49 -3.11 13.36 -4.90
N ALA A 50 -3.36 14.35 -5.77
CA ALA A 50 -4.69 14.93 -5.95
C ALA A 50 -5.74 13.88 -6.35
N ALA A 51 -5.36 12.94 -7.22
CA ALA A 51 -6.24 11.84 -7.64
C ALA A 51 -6.66 10.95 -6.46
N MET A 52 -5.73 10.58 -5.57
CA MET A 52 -6.02 9.75 -4.40
C MET A 52 -6.96 10.47 -3.42
N GLN A 53 -6.70 11.75 -3.14
CA GLN A 53 -7.57 12.55 -2.28
C GLN A 53 -8.96 12.77 -2.90
N ALA A 54 -9.05 12.89 -4.24
CA ALA A 54 -10.32 12.98 -4.96
C ALA A 54 -11.14 11.69 -4.84
N VAL A 55 -10.49 10.53 -4.96
CA VAL A 55 -11.12 9.22 -4.78
C VAL A 55 -11.66 9.07 -3.35
N LEU A 56 -10.84 9.32 -2.34
CA LEU A 56 -11.26 9.24 -0.94
C LEU A 56 -12.45 10.17 -0.66
N SER A 57 -12.35 11.44 -1.06
CA SER A 57 -13.39 12.45 -0.84
C SER A 57 -14.68 12.12 -1.60
N GLY A 58 -14.57 11.61 -2.83
CA GLY A 58 -15.71 11.19 -3.63
C GLY A 58 -16.43 9.98 -3.05
N MET A 59 -15.68 8.96 -2.61
CA MET A 59 -16.24 7.75 -1.98
C MET A 59 -16.91 8.06 -0.63
N LEU A 60 -16.23 8.83 0.24
CA LEU A 60 -16.79 9.25 1.52
C LEU A 60 -17.99 10.19 1.34
N GLY A 61 -17.93 11.13 0.38
CA GLY A 61 -19.07 11.96 0.02
C GLY A 61 -20.28 11.15 -0.44
N ALA A 62 -20.08 10.11 -1.24
CA ALA A 62 -21.14 9.19 -1.65
C ALA A 62 -21.70 8.37 -0.47
N LEU A 63 -20.84 7.91 0.46
CA LEU A 63 -21.28 7.31 1.72
C LEU A 63 -22.13 8.29 2.54
N GLY A 64 -21.75 9.57 2.57
CA GLY A 64 -22.55 10.65 3.18
C GLY A 64 -23.95 10.76 2.60
N LEU A 65 -24.11 10.58 1.28
CA LEU A 65 -25.43 10.52 0.62
C LEU A 65 -26.25 9.30 1.07
N VAL A 66 -25.60 8.15 1.24
CA VAL A 66 -26.26 6.92 1.73
C VAL A 66 -26.73 7.10 3.17
N LEU A 67 -25.86 7.58 4.05
CA LEU A 67 -26.18 7.85 5.45
C LEU A 67 -27.29 8.89 5.57
N ALA A 68 -27.25 9.95 4.75
CA ALA A 68 -28.33 10.93 4.67
C ALA A 68 -29.67 10.32 4.23
N ALA A 69 -29.66 9.39 3.28
CA ALA A 69 -30.87 8.71 2.83
C ALA A 69 -31.46 7.80 3.92
N LEU A 70 -30.62 7.09 4.68
CA LEU A 70 -31.02 6.26 5.82
C LEU A 70 -31.58 7.12 6.96
N LEU A 71 -30.90 8.21 7.31
CA LEU A 71 -31.37 9.16 8.31
C LEU A 71 -32.71 9.78 7.88
N GLY A 72 -32.82 10.22 6.62
CA GLY A 72 -34.07 10.75 6.09
C GLY A 72 -35.19 9.71 6.02
N PHE A 73 -34.89 8.41 5.92
CA PHE A 73 -35.88 7.35 6.08
C PHE A 73 -36.33 7.21 7.55
N ALA A 74 -35.38 7.15 8.49
CA ALA A 74 -35.66 7.06 9.92
C ALA A 74 -36.49 8.26 10.44
N LEU A 75 -36.11 9.49 10.05
CA LEU A 75 -36.84 10.70 10.42
C LEU A 75 -38.29 10.69 9.90
N ARG A 76 -38.51 10.17 8.68
CA ARG A 76 -39.86 10.00 8.13
C ARG A 76 -40.66 8.95 8.88
N THR A 77 -40.05 7.83 9.28
CA THR A 77 -40.72 6.81 10.10
C THR A 77 -41.11 7.34 11.48
N LEU A 78 -40.31 8.26 12.04
CA LEU A 78 -40.59 8.96 13.29
C LEU A 78 -41.53 10.18 13.11
N ARG A 79 -42.07 10.40 11.90
CA ARG A 79 -42.96 11.53 11.55
C ARG A 79 -42.36 12.91 11.81
N VAL A 80 -41.03 13.02 11.75
CA VAL A 80 -40.33 14.32 11.78
C VAL A 80 -40.53 15.02 10.43
N GLY A 81 -41.14 16.22 10.47
CA GLY A 81 -41.40 17.02 9.28
C GLY A 81 -40.12 17.59 8.64
N PRO A 82 -40.16 17.96 7.35
CA PRO A 82 -39.00 18.55 6.68
C PRO A 82 -38.65 19.91 7.29
N ALA A 83 -37.35 20.19 7.43
CA ALA A 83 -36.87 21.47 7.94
C ALA A 83 -37.26 22.64 7.02
N ALA A 84 -37.46 23.81 7.62
CA ALA A 84 -37.76 25.04 6.90
C ALA A 84 -36.66 25.41 5.89
N GLY A 85 -37.03 26.13 4.83
CA GLY A 85 -36.10 26.56 3.78
C GLY A 85 -34.93 27.41 4.32
N ALA A 86 -35.19 28.25 5.32
CA ALA A 86 -34.17 29.03 6.01
C ALA A 86 -33.16 28.12 6.73
N THR A 87 -33.62 27.12 7.47
CA THR A 87 -32.74 26.14 8.14
C THR A 87 -31.86 25.39 7.14
N ARG A 88 -32.43 24.94 6.01
CA ARG A 88 -31.67 24.27 4.94
C ARG A 88 -30.56 25.16 4.36
N ARG A 89 -30.85 26.45 4.14
CA ARG A 89 -29.87 27.46 3.70
C ARG A 89 -28.74 27.58 4.71
N THR A 90 -29.08 27.81 5.98
CA THR A 90 -28.10 28.01 7.05
C THR A 90 -27.22 26.78 7.21
N VAL A 91 -27.79 25.58 7.31
CA VAL A 91 -27.01 24.33 7.47
C VAL A 91 -26.10 24.09 6.26
N THR A 92 -26.57 24.36 5.04
CA THR A 92 -25.75 24.19 3.84
C THR A 92 -24.62 25.23 3.78
N ALA A 93 -24.90 26.49 4.11
CA ALA A 93 -23.89 27.54 4.14
C ALA A 93 -22.82 27.27 5.21
N VAL A 94 -23.24 26.85 6.42
CA VAL A 94 -22.32 26.42 7.49
C VAL A 94 -21.49 25.23 7.03
N GLY A 95 -22.12 24.20 6.45
CA GLY A 95 -21.41 23.02 5.96
C GLY A 95 -20.37 23.35 4.88
N ILE A 96 -20.67 24.24 3.94
CA ILE A 96 -19.71 24.74 2.94
C ILE A 96 -18.57 25.47 3.63
N GLY A 97 -18.87 26.40 4.55
CA GLY A 97 -17.85 27.14 5.29
C GLY A 97 -16.91 26.21 6.08
N THR A 98 -17.44 25.20 6.75
CA THR A 98 -16.64 24.20 7.47
C THR A 98 -15.76 23.40 6.53
N VAL A 99 -16.28 22.94 5.38
CA VAL A 99 -15.48 22.22 4.38
C VAL A 99 -14.34 23.10 3.84
N VAL A 100 -14.59 24.39 3.58
CA VAL A 100 -13.54 25.32 3.12
C VAL A 100 -12.46 25.49 4.18
N ILE A 101 -12.83 25.71 5.45
CA ILE A 101 -11.86 25.84 6.55
C ILE A 101 -11.05 24.56 6.72
N SER A 102 -11.69 23.39 6.68
CA SER A 102 -10.99 22.11 6.76
C SER A 102 -10.10 21.84 5.56
N ALA A 103 -10.46 22.28 4.35
CA ALA A 103 -9.61 22.17 3.16
C ALA A 103 -8.36 23.05 3.29
N LEU A 104 -8.47 24.25 3.88
CA LEU A 104 -7.31 25.09 4.20
C LEU A 104 -6.38 24.42 5.22
N GLY A 105 -6.94 23.84 6.28
CA GLY A 105 -6.17 23.07 7.26
C GLY A 105 -5.50 21.83 6.66
N ALA A 106 -6.21 21.12 5.78
CA ALA A 106 -5.67 19.99 5.04
C ALA A 106 -4.56 20.42 4.07
N ASN A 107 -4.67 21.60 3.45
CA ASN A 107 -3.62 22.16 2.60
C ASN A 107 -2.34 22.42 3.40
N GLU A 108 -2.46 23.05 4.56
CA GLU A 108 -1.34 23.29 5.46
C GLU A 108 -0.72 21.96 5.95
N TRP A 109 -1.54 20.97 6.30
CA TRP A 109 -1.06 19.65 6.69
C TRP A 109 -0.27 18.95 5.58
N GLN A 110 -0.83 18.90 4.36
CA GLN A 110 -0.18 18.30 3.19
C GLN A 110 1.16 18.97 2.86
N ASN A 111 1.26 20.29 3.02
CA ASN A 111 2.50 21.03 2.79
C ASN A 111 3.53 20.88 3.92
N ARG A 112 3.10 20.70 5.18
CA ARG A 112 4.00 20.33 6.29
C ARG A 112 4.64 18.96 6.07
N LEU A 113 3.84 17.96 5.68
CA LEU A 113 4.37 16.63 5.34
C LEU A 113 5.34 16.70 4.15
N ARG A 114 4.99 17.43 3.09
CA ARG A 114 5.86 17.62 1.92
C ARG A 114 7.15 18.32 2.26
N SER A 115 7.11 19.33 3.12
CA SER A 115 8.32 20.01 3.59
C SER A 115 9.22 19.07 4.39
N ALA A 116 8.65 18.19 5.23
CA ALA A 116 9.42 17.19 5.97
C ALA A 116 10.06 16.15 5.05
N MET A 117 9.36 15.78 3.98
CA MET A 117 9.78 14.74 3.02
C MET A 117 10.42 15.31 1.74
N SER A 118 10.89 16.57 1.77
CA SER A 118 11.52 17.24 0.62
C SER A 118 10.76 17.15 -0.71
N ALA A 119 9.42 17.13 -0.65
CA ALA A 119 8.54 17.03 -1.81
C ALA A 119 7.97 18.40 -2.23
N GLU A 120 7.56 18.51 -3.50
CA GLU A 120 6.98 19.74 -4.04
C GLU A 120 5.67 20.10 -3.35
N GLN A 121 5.54 21.36 -2.92
CA GLN A 121 4.34 21.88 -2.24
C GLN A 121 3.14 21.96 -3.18
N ILE A 122 1.95 21.73 -2.61
CA ILE A 122 0.69 21.86 -3.34
C ILE A 122 0.14 23.29 -3.27
N GLY A 123 -0.49 23.71 -4.36
CA GLY A 123 -1.21 24.98 -4.49
C GLY A 123 -2.68 24.81 -4.88
N ALA A 124 -3.30 25.88 -5.36
CA ALA A 124 -4.73 25.88 -5.70
C ALA A 124 -5.12 24.83 -6.77
N GLY A 125 -4.23 24.55 -7.73
CA GLY A 125 -4.45 23.55 -8.78
C GLY A 125 -4.73 22.15 -8.23
N TYR A 126 -4.08 21.77 -7.13
CA TYR A 126 -4.32 20.50 -6.44
C TYR A 126 -5.79 20.40 -5.98
N TRP A 127 -6.31 21.43 -5.31
CA TRP A 127 -7.67 21.43 -4.78
C TRP A 127 -8.75 21.51 -5.86
N ILE A 128 -8.45 22.15 -7.00
CA ILE A 128 -9.33 22.14 -8.17
C ILE A 128 -9.48 20.70 -8.69
N GLN A 129 -8.38 19.97 -8.83
CA GLN A 129 -8.42 18.56 -9.24
C GLN A 129 -9.15 17.68 -8.22
N VAL A 130 -8.90 17.88 -6.92
CA VAL A 130 -9.61 17.17 -5.85
C VAL A 130 -11.11 17.42 -5.93
N ALA A 131 -11.54 18.67 -6.03
CA ALA A 131 -12.96 19.03 -6.09
C ALA A 131 -13.64 18.44 -7.34
N ALA A 132 -13.03 18.60 -8.52
CA ALA A 132 -13.56 18.08 -9.78
C ALA A 132 -13.63 16.55 -9.77
N GLY A 133 -12.56 15.87 -9.36
CA GLY A 133 -12.50 14.41 -9.29
C GLY A 133 -13.48 13.83 -8.28
N SER A 134 -13.61 14.45 -7.10
CA SER A 134 -14.57 14.03 -6.06
C SER A 134 -16.01 14.14 -6.57
N ALA A 135 -16.34 15.26 -7.24
CA ALA A 135 -17.66 15.47 -7.80
C ALA A 135 -17.99 14.44 -8.90
N LEU A 136 -17.02 14.13 -9.77
CA LEU A 136 -17.16 13.12 -10.81
C LEU A 136 -17.42 11.73 -10.22
N ILE A 137 -16.66 11.34 -9.19
CA ILE A 137 -16.81 10.04 -8.53
C ILE A 137 -18.15 9.94 -7.82
N MET A 138 -18.56 10.98 -7.08
CA MET A 138 -19.88 11.03 -6.45
C MET A 138 -21.01 10.93 -7.49
N LEU A 139 -20.89 11.64 -8.62
CA LEU A 139 -21.87 11.60 -9.69
C LEU A 139 -21.95 10.19 -10.30
N LEU A 140 -20.81 9.56 -10.58
CA LEU A 140 -20.75 8.20 -11.11
C LEU A 140 -21.43 7.19 -10.17
N LEU A 141 -21.07 7.20 -8.88
CA LEU A 141 -21.65 6.31 -7.87
C LEU A 141 -23.15 6.56 -7.71
N TYR A 142 -23.59 7.83 -7.74
CA TYR A 142 -24.99 8.19 -7.71
C TYR A 142 -25.76 7.67 -8.94
N VAL A 143 -25.21 7.82 -10.16
CA VAL A 143 -25.82 7.34 -11.40
C VAL A 143 -25.94 5.81 -11.38
N ILE A 144 -24.91 5.09 -10.93
CA ILE A 144 -24.94 3.64 -10.77
C ILE A 144 -26.06 3.23 -9.80
N ALA A 145 -26.11 3.85 -8.62
CA ALA A 145 -27.15 3.58 -7.63
C ALA A 145 -28.56 3.90 -8.15
N ALA A 146 -28.73 4.98 -8.91
CA ALA A 146 -30.00 5.36 -9.53
C ALA A 146 -30.44 4.35 -10.61
N ALA A 147 -29.51 3.89 -11.45
CA ALA A 147 -29.75 2.87 -12.47
C ALA A 147 -30.17 1.54 -11.84
N LEU A 148 -29.44 1.07 -10.82
CA LEU A 148 -29.79 -0.14 -10.06
C LEU A 148 -31.17 -0.02 -9.41
N ARG A 149 -31.51 1.13 -8.82
CA ARG A 149 -32.84 1.38 -8.25
C ARG A 149 -33.93 1.41 -9.33
N ALA A 150 -33.66 1.95 -10.51
CA ALA A 150 -34.61 1.94 -11.63
C ALA A 150 -34.86 0.50 -12.12
N LEU A 151 -33.81 -0.30 -12.24
CA LEU A 151 -33.90 -1.71 -12.63
C LEU A 151 -34.70 -2.53 -11.61
N ALA A 152 -34.41 -2.36 -10.31
CA ALA A 152 -35.14 -3.04 -9.23
C ALA A 152 -36.64 -2.69 -9.22
N ARG A 153 -37.00 -1.43 -9.50
CA ARG A 153 -38.40 -1.00 -9.62
C ARG A 153 -39.10 -1.59 -10.86
N ARG A 154 -38.40 -1.74 -11.98
CA ARG A 154 -38.95 -2.33 -13.21
C ARG A 154 -39.22 -3.82 -13.08
N LEU A 155 -38.32 -4.55 -12.42
CA LEU A 155 -38.41 -6.01 -12.28
C LEU A 155 -39.34 -6.42 -11.13
N GLY A 156 -39.62 -5.51 -10.18
CA GLY A 156 -40.32 -5.80 -8.93
C GLY A 156 -39.35 -6.31 -7.86
N ILE A 157 -39.61 -5.97 -6.59
CA ILE A 157 -38.68 -6.23 -5.47
C ILE A 157 -38.26 -7.69 -5.39
N VAL A 158 -39.18 -8.65 -5.56
CA VAL A 158 -38.88 -10.09 -5.46
C VAL A 158 -37.92 -10.55 -6.56
N ARG A 159 -38.18 -10.18 -7.83
CA ARG A 159 -37.29 -10.53 -8.95
C ARG A 159 -35.96 -9.77 -8.88
N GLY A 160 -35.99 -8.53 -8.42
CA GLY A 160 -34.78 -7.73 -8.19
C GLY A 160 -33.88 -8.32 -7.09
N VAL A 161 -34.45 -8.74 -5.96
CA VAL A 161 -33.72 -9.42 -4.88
C VAL A 161 -33.23 -10.79 -5.34
N THR A 162 -34.05 -11.56 -6.07
CA THR A 162 -33.64 -12.86 -6.61
C THR A 162 -32.47 -12.72 -7.59
N LEU A 163 -32.54 -11.76 -8.52
CA LEU A 163 -31.44 -11.45 -9.45
C LEU A 163 -30.20 -10.92 -8.72
N ALA A 164 -30.37 -10.15 -7.65
CA ALA A 164 -29.25 -9.70 -6.83
C ALA A 164 -28.59 -10.89 -6.12
N ILE A 165 -29.35 -11.79 -5.51
CA ILE A 165 -28.82 -12.99 -4.83
C ILE A 165 -28.15 -13.91 -5.84
N VAL A 166 -28.82 -14.25 -6.95
CA VAL A 166 -28.27 -15.12 -8.00
C VAL A 166 -27.06 -14.47 -8.66
N GLY A 167 -27.10 -13.17 -8.93
CA GLY A 167 -26.00 -12.41 -9.49
C GLY A 167 -24.80 -12.33 -8.55
N THR A 168 -25.02 -12.11 -7.25
CA THR A 168 -23.97 -12.16 -6.22
C THR A 168 -23.41 -13.56 -6.08
N ALA A 169 -24.26 -14.60 -6.03
CA ALA A 169 -23.81 -15.98 -5.98
C ALA A 169 -22.97 -16.34 -7.21
N ALA A 170 -23.43 -16.00 -8.43
CA ALA A 170 -22.66 -16.23 -9.65
C ALA A 170 -21.37 -15.39 -9.70
N ALA A 171 -21.39 -14.14 -9.25
CA ALA A 171 -20.20 -13.31 -9.15
C ALA A 171 -19.19 -13.86 -8.13
N VAL A 172 -19.66 -14.42 -7.01
CA VAL A 172 -18.80 -15.07 -6.02
C VAL A 172 -18.27 -16.41 -6.56
N THR A 173 -19.10 -17.25 -7.16
CA THR A 173 -18.70 -18.58 -7.63
C THR A 173 -17.83 -18.54 -8.87
N TYR A 174 -18.10 -17.66 -9.83
CA TYR A 174 -17.39 -17.60 -11.12
C TYR A 174 -16.56 -16.33 -11.27
N GLY A 175 -17.07 -15.20 -10.78
CA GLY A 175 -16.35 -13.93 -10.89
C GLY A 175 -15.13 -13.84 -9.98
N VAL A 176 -15.19 -14.39 -8.76
CA VAL A 176 -14.04 -14.37 -7.83
C VAL A 176 -12.90 -15.25 -8.36
N PRO A 177 -13.10 -16.51 -8.79
CA PRO A 177 -12.01 -17.28 -9.39
C PRO A 177 -11.42 -16.60 -10.63
N VAL A 178 -12.25 -16.13 -11.57
CA VAL A 178 -11.77 -15.42 -12.77
C VAL A 178 -10.98 -14.16 -12.40
N LEU A 179 -11.43 -13.40 -11.39
CA LEU A 179 -10.72 -12.22 -10.92
C LEU A 179 -9.38 -12.58 -10.26
N VAL A 180 -9.33 -13.67 -9.49
CA VAL A 180 -8.10 -14.18 -8.84
C VAL A 180 -7.12 -14.69 -9.89
N ASP A 181 -7.58 -15.46 -10.88
CA ASP A 181 -6.77 -15.99 -11.98
C ASP A 181 -6.21 -14.85 -12.82
N TRP A 182 -7.06 -13.93 -13.27
CA TRP A 182 -6.64 -12.74 -14.02
C TRP A 182 -5.60 -11.90 -13.26
N ARG A 183 -5.80 -11.74 -11.95
CA ARG A 183 -4.89 -11.00 -11.08
C ARG A 183 -3.56 -11.73 -10.93
N THR A 184 -3.59 -13.06 -10.80
CA THR A 184 -2.38 -13.90 -10.72
C THR A 184 -1.60 -13.84 -12.02
N ASP A 185 -2.25 -13.91 -13.18
CA ASP A 185 -1.60 -13.81 -14.48
C ASP A 185 -1.00 -12.43 -14.71
N THR A 186 -1.67 -11.37 -14.26
CA THR A 186 -1.12 -10.00 -14.29
C THR A 186 0.15 -9.90 -13.46
N TYR A 187 0.18 -10.52 -12.26
CA TYR A 187 1.36 -10.53 -11.40
C TYR A 187 2.49 -11.40 -11.94
N ARG A 188 2.17 -12.56 -12.53
CA ARG A 188 3.15 -13.38 -13.25
C ARG A 188 3.75 -12.63 -14.44
N ALA A 189 2.93 -11.94 -15.22
CA ALA A 189 3.39 -11.13 -16.34
C ALA A 189 4.33 -10.00 -15.88
N ALA A 190 3.96 -9.28 -14.81
CA ALA A 190 4.82 -8.26 -14.22
C ALA A 190 6.14 -8.86 -13.67
N ASN A 191 6.10 -10.04 -13.06
CA ASN A 191 7.31 -10.75 -12.62
C ASN A 191 8.19 -11.21 -13.79
N ALA A 192 7.59 -11.61 -14.91
CA ALA A 192 8.29 -12.04 -16.11
C ALA A 192 8.86 -10.87 -16.92
N GLU A 193 8.40 -9.64 -16.68
CA GLU A 193 8.84 -8.45 -17.40
C GLU A 193 10.35 -8.21 -17.19
N ILE A 194 11.08 -8.09 -18.30
CA ILE A 194 12.51 -7.83 -18.30
C ILE A 194 12.73 -6.35 -18.60
N ASP A 195 13.21 -5.62 -17.59
CA ASP A 195 13.67 -4.25 -17.77
C ASP A 195 14.94 -4.23 -18.64
N SER A 196 14.85 -3.59 -19.81
CA SER A 196 15.96 -3.52 -20.78
C SER A 196 17.17 -2.71 -20.28
N SER A 197 17.03 -1.92 -19.21
CA SER A 197 18.15 -1.22 -18.59
C SER A 197 19.03 -2.14 -17.73
N LEU A 198 18.49 -3.29 -17.30
CA LEU A 198 19.22 -4.28 -16.53
C LEU A 198 20.03 -5.19 -17.46
N HIS A 199 21.31 -5.34 -17.13
CA HIS A 199 22.21 -6.24 -17.85
C HIS A 199 22.38 -7.53 -17.06
N GLN A 200 22.28 -8.67 -17.74
CA GLN A 200 22.57 -9.95 -17.12
C GLN A 200 24.03 -9.95 -16.62
N PRO A 201 24.28 -10.29 -15.34
CA PRO A 201 25.63 -10.28 -14.80
C PRO A 201 26.46 -11.40 -15.43
N ASP A 202 27.64 -11.08 -15.95
CA ASP A 202 28.70 -12.05 -16.23
C ASP A 202 29.65 -12.09 -15.03
N SER A 203 29.18 -12.70 -13.94
CA SER A 203 29.92 -12.81 -12.68
C SER A 203 29.74 -14.18 -12.03
N ALA A 204 30.82 -14.68 -11.43
CA ALA A 204 30.78 -15.88 -10.61
C ALA A 204 29.98 -15.67 -9.31
N THR A 205 29.95 -14.45 -8.76
CA THR A 205 29.37 -14.12 -7.45
C THR A 205 27.89 -13.72 -7.48
N ARG A 206 27.25 -13.79 -8.66
CA ARG A 206 25.86 -13.34 -8.86
C ARG A 206 25.03 -14.45 -9.50
N SER A 207 23.83 -14.68 -8.96
CA SER A 207 22.84 -15.55 -9.60
C SER A 207 22.29 -14.94 -10.90
N GLY A 208 21.76 -15.79 -11.78
CA GLY A 208 21.27 -15.42 -13.10
C GLY A 208 22.38 -15.18 -14.14
N SER A 209 23.65 -15.42 -13.79
CA SER A 209 24.77 -15.44 -14.74
C SER A 209 24.73 -16.70 -15.64
N PRO A 210 25.50 -16.75 -16.74
CA PRO A 210 25.57 -17.94 -17.60
C PRO A 210 26.02 -19.23 -16.89
N TYR A 211 26.62 -19.11 -15.71
CA TYR A 211 27.10 -20.23 -14.88
C TYR A 211 26.10 -20.64 -13.79
N SER A 212 24.99 -19.91 -13.65
CA SER A 212 24.04 -20.09 -12.54
C SER A 212 23.08 -21.27 -12.77
N PHE A 213 22.68 -21.91 -11.68
CA PHE A 213 21.62 -22.94 -11.66
C PHE A 213 20.23 -22.34 -11.97
N ALA A 214 20.00 -21.08 -11.59
CA ALA A 214 18.81 -20.32 -11.96
C ALA A 214 19.09 -19.42 -13.16
N SER A 215 18.25 -19.49 -14.20
CA SER A 215 18.38 -18.62 -15.37
C SER A 215 18.01 -17.16 -15.03
N TRP A 216 18.57 -16.22 -15.79
CA TRP A 216 18.23 -14.79 -15.70
C TRP A 216 16.71 -14.52 -15.76
N GLN A 217 16.00 -15.26 -16.58
CA GLN A 217 14.55 -15.16 -16.74
C GLN A 217 13.81 -15.68 -15.51
N ALA A 218 14.26 -16.79 -14.93
CA ALA A 218 13.64 -17.44 -13.78
C ALA A 218 13.75 -16.63 -12.47
N LEU A 219 14.71 -15.69 -12.37
CA LEU A 219 14.87 -14.82 -11.20
C LEU A 219 13.65 -13.91 -10.93
N GLY A 220 12.80 -13.67 -11.93
CA GLY A 220 11.74 -12.67 -11.84
C GLY A 220 12.26 -11.23 -11.84
N ALA A 221 11.35 -10.26 -11.91
CA ALA A 221 11.69 -8.85 -12.10
C ALA A 221 12.49 -8.29 -10.92
N GLU A 222 12.08 -8.59 -9.70
CA GLU A 222 12.76 -8.10 -8.49
C GLU A 222 14.07 -8.84 -8.22
N GLY A 223 14.14 -10.15 -8.49
CA GLY A 223 15.40 -10.91 -8.40
C GLY A 223 16.46 -10.39 -9.37
N ARG A 224 16.07 -10.06 -10.60
CA ARG A 224 16.96 -9.43 -11.59
C ARG A 224 17.49 -8.08 -11.10
N LYS A 225 16.64 -7.20 -10.55
CA LYS A 225 17.07 -5.92 -9.97
C LYS A 225 18.07 -6.12 -8.82
N PHE A 226 17.78 -7.07 -7.94
CA PHE A 226 18.64 -7.39 -6.79
C PHE A 226 20.05 -7.85 -7.22
N VAL A 227 20.18 -8.72 -8.22
CA VAL A 227 21.49 -9.22 -8.65
C VAL A 227 22.25 -8.29 -9.61
N ALA A 228 21.55 -7.47 -10.40
CA ALA A 228 22.17 -6.63 -11.44
C ALA A 228 22.58 -5.23 -10.96
N THR A 229 21.99 -4.72 -9.89
CA THR A 229 22.34 -3.38 -9.38
C THR A 229 23.71 -3.43 -8.71
N ALA A 230 24.77 -3.00 -9.39
CA ALA A 230 26.09 -2.88 -8.78
C ALA A 230 26.14 -1.65 -7.88
N THR A 231 25.99 -1.85 -6.57
CA THR A 231 25.74 -0.72 -5.67
C THR A 231 27.01 -0.08 -5.12
N ASN A 232 28.13 -0.79 -5.11
CA ASN A 232 29.46 -0.25 -4.83
C ASN A 232 30.49 -0.82 -5.81
N PRO A 233 30.94 -0.04 -6.83
CA PRO A 233 32.02 -0.45 -7.73
C PRO A 233 33.24 -0.88 -6.91
N GLY A 234 33.65 -2.15 -7.03
CA GLY A 234 34.81 -2.70 -6.31
C GLY A 234 34.51 -3.57 -5.09
N THR A 235 33.24 -3.81 -4.74
CA THR A 235 32.88 -4.82 -3.72
C THR A 235 32.63 -6.19 -4.38
N ASP A 236 33.28 -7.24 -3.86
CA ASP A 236 33.14 -8.63 -4.34
C ASP A 236 32.04 -9.40 -3.58
N SER A 237 30.95 -8.72 -3.22
CA SER A 237 29.84 -9.31 -2.48
C SER A 237 29.15 -10.41 -3.29
N VAL A 238 28.69 -11.45 -2.60
CA VAL A 238 27.90 -12.52 -3.22
C VAL A 238 26.42 -12.16 -3.13
N ARG A 239 25.70 -12.23 -4.24
CA ARG A 239 24.22 -12.08 -4.26
C ARG A 239 23.58 -13.26 -4.93
N VAL A 240 22.83 -14.02 -4.14
CA VAL A 240 22.12 -15.21 -4.56
C VAL A 240 20.63 -14.98 -4.48
N TYR A 241 19.94 -15.36 -5.54
CA TYR A 241 18.49 -15.25 -5.59
C TYR A 241 17.88 -16.41 -6.36
N ALA A 242 16.84 -17.02 -5.80
CA ALA A 242 15.99 -17.96 -6.53
C ALA A 242 14.60 -17.34 -6.70
N GLY A 243 14.21 -17.09 -7.95
CA GLY A 243 12.87 -16.64 -8.27
C GLY A 243 11.86 -17.76 -8.17
N ILE A 244 10.58 -17.41 -8.12
CA ILE A 244 9.48 -18.37 -7.98
C ILE A 244 9.39 -19.34 -9.18
N ASP A 245 9.91 -18.92 -10.34
CA ASP A 245 9.95 -19.72 -11.57
C ASP A 245 11.23 -20.57 -11.68
N SER A 246 12.16 -20.51 -10.72
CA SER A 246 13.38 -21.34 -10.71
C SER A 246 13.09 -22.83 -10.48
N ALA A 247 12.02 -23.15 -9.75
CA ALA A 247 11.52 -24.52 -9.57
C ALA A 247 10.06 -24.47 -9.09
N ALA A 248 9.31 -25.55 -9.30
CA ALA A 248 7.89 -25.63 -8.93
C ALA A 248 7.68 -25.58 -7.41
N ASP A 249 8.48 -26.35 -6.66
CA ASP A 249 8.34 -26.51 -5.22
C ASP A 249 9.29 -25.60 -4.43
N LEU A 250 8.85 -25.15 -3.24
CA LEU A 250 9.64 -24.28 -2.37
C LEU A 250 10.98 -24.91 -1.97
N HIS A 251 10.97 -26.20 -1.60
CA HIS A 251 12.17 -26.91 -1.21
C HIS A 251 13.20 -26.98 -2.34
N ASP A 252 12.77 -27.19 -3.57
CA ASP A 252 13.65 -27.22 -4.74
C ASP A 252 14.23 -25.82 -5.04
N ARG A 253 13.43 -24.76 -4.90
CA ARG A 253 13.93 -23.37 -5.01
C ARG A 253 14.97 -23.05 -3.94
N VAL A 254 14.76 -23.51 -2.72
CA VAL A 254 15.74 -23.35 -1.63
C VAL A 254 17.00 -24.16 -1.89
N ALA A 255 16.89 -25.39 -2.40
CA ALA A 255 18.04 -26.19 -2.80
C ALA A 255 18.87 -25.47 -3.87
N ILE A 256 18.22 -24.94 -4.91
CA ILE A 256 18.87 -24.10 -5.93
C ILE A 256 19.58 -22.90 -5.29
N ALA A 257 18.96 -22.21 -4.32
CA ALA A 257 19.58 -21.09 -3.64
C ALA A 257 20.82 -21.49 -2.82
N VAL A 258 20.78 -22.63 -2.12
CA VAL A 258 21.94 -23.15 -1.37
C VAL A 258 23.07 -23.59 -2.31
N ASP A 259 22.75 -24.25 -3.42
CA ASP A 259 23.72 -24.66 -4.44
C ASP A 259 24.34 -23.44 -5.14
N GLU A 260 23.53 -22.42 -5.44
CA GLU A 260 24.03 -21.13 -5.95
C GLU A 260 24.93 -20.43 -4.95
N LEU A 261 24.61 -20.48 -3.66
CA LEU A 261 25.42 -19.89 -2.60
C LEU A 261 26.78 -20.58 -2.51
N GLN A 262 26.82 -21.91 -2.62
CA GLN A 262 28.06 -22.68 -2.70
C GLN A 262 28.86 -22.38 -3.97
N ARG A 263 28.21 -22.32 -5.14
CA ARG A 263 28.86 -22.03 -6.43
C ARG A 263 29.48 -20.64 -6.45
N SER A 264 28.81 -19.68 -5.83
CA SER A 264 29.17 -18.27 -5.91
C SER A 264 30.23 -17.84 -4.90
N GLY A 265 30.77 -18.76 -4.10
CA GLY A 265 31.75 -18.42 -3.06
C GLY A 265 31.12 -17.86 -1.77
N GLY A 266 29.83 -18.15 -1.52
CA GLY A 266 29.06 -17.55 -0.44
C GLY A 266 29.38 -18.13 0.94
N PHE A 267 29.74 -19.42 1.02
CA PHE A 267 30.13 -20.05 2.29
C PHE A 267 31.59 -19.73 2.68
N GLU A 268 32.36 -19.17 1.75
CA GLU A 268 33.72 -18.67 1.93
C GLU A 268 33.75 -17.22 2.45
N ARG A 269 32.59 -16.54 2.51
CA ARG A 269 32.46 -15.20 3.13
C ARG A 269 32.39 -15.32 4.64
N SER A 270 32.82 -14.29 5.38
CA SER A 270 32.68 -14.29 6.85
C SER A 270 31.25 -14.06 7.33
N ASN A 271 30.38 -13.51 6.47
CA ASN A 271 29.01 -13.13 6.82
C ASN A 271 28.02 -13.60 5.75
N ILE A 272 26.92 -14.22 6.16
CA ILE A 272 25.78 -14.55 5.29
C ILE A 272 24.54 -13.84 5.83
N VAL A 273 23.89 -13.03 4.99
CA VAL A 273 22.59 -12.42 5.26
C VAL A 273 21.51 -13.21 4.52
N VAL A 274 20.64 -13.87 5.28
CA VAL A 274 19.42 -14.48 4.74
C VAL A 274 18.35 -13.39 4.68
N ALA A 275 18.16 -12.83 3.49
CA ALA A 275 17.25 -11.73 3.21
C ALA A 275 15.89 -12.25 2.76
N ILE A 276 14.89 -12.11 3.63
CA ILE A 276 13.52 -12.55 3.34
C ILE A 276 12.82 -11.45 2.53
N PRO A 277 12.48 -11.71 1.25
CA PRO A 277 11.87 -10.70 0.41
C PRO A 277 10.44 -10.37 0.85
N THR A 278 9.94 -9.23 0.40
CA THR A 278 8.50 -8.94 0.45
C THR A 278 7.72 -9.86 -0.51
N GLY A 279 6.38 -9.83 -0.46
CA GLY A 279 5.54 -10.74 -1.24
C GLY A 279 5.72 -10.70 -2.76
N SER A 280 6.27 -9.61 -3.32
CA SER A 280 6.61 -9.52 -4.74
C SER A 280 7.97 -10.13 -5.09
N GLY A 281 8.76 -10.55 -4.11
CA GLY A 281 10.18 -10.90 -4.28
C GLY A 281 11.14 -9.73 -4.06
N TRP A 282 10.64 -8.55 -3.70
CA TRP A 282 11.51 -7.37 -3.55
C TRP A 282 12.36 -7.44 -2.28
N ILE A 283 13.67 -7.23 -2.46
CA ILE A 283 14.68 -6.97 -1.43
C ILE A 283 15.19 -5.54 -1.68
N ASP A 284 15.19 -4.71 -0.64
CA ASP A 284 15.55 -3.30 -0.77
C ASP A 284 17.05 -3.13 -1.07
N ASP A 285 17.35 -2.42 -2.16
CA ASP A 285 18.72 -2.13 -2.58
C ASP A 285 19.48 -1.28 -1.55
N ASN A 286 18.79 -0.42 -0.80
CA ASN A 286 19.42 0.30 0.31
C ASN A 286 19.87 -0.65 1.43
N ALA A 287 19.11 -1.71 1.72
CA ALA A 287 19.53 -2.71 2.70
C ALA A 287 20.77 -3.47 2.21
N VAL A 288 20.76 -3.87 0.93
CA VAL A 288 21.89 -4.53 0.27
C VAL A 288 23.16 -3.66 0.33
N GLN A 289 23.06 -2.38 -0.04
CA GLN A 289 24.14 -1.40 0.10
C GLN A 289 24.64 -1.31 1.55
N GLY A 290 23.70 -1.28 2.49
CA GLY A 290 24.00 -1.23 3.91
C GLY A 290 24.81 -2.44 4.37
N PHE A 291 24.44 -3.66 3.96
CA PHE A 291 25.18 -4.88 4.31
C PHE A 291 26.58 -4.89 3.69
N GLU A 292 26.69 -4.54 2.41
CA GLU A 292 27.97 -4.48 1.72
C GLU A 292 28.92 -3.45 2.35
N THR A 293 28.37 -2.31 2.78
CA THR A 293 29.13 -1.29 3.51
C THR A 293 29.52 -1.78 4.91
N ARG A 294 28.57 -2.36 5.65
CA ARG A 294 28.74 -2.82 7.04
C ARG A 294 29.79 -3.92 7.18
N PHE A 295 29.87 -4.79 6.19
CA PHE A 295 30.78 -5.94 6.17
C PHE A 295 31.97 -5.75 5.21
N GLY A 296 32.15 -4.55 4.65
CA GLY A 296 33.30 -4.24 3.77
C GLY A 296 33.36 -5.11 2.51
N GLY A 297 32.21 -5.53 1.98
CA GLY A 297 32.10 -6.44 0.83
C GLY A 297 32.25 -7.93 1.16
N ASP A 298 32.71 -8.30 2.36
CA ASP A 298 32.81 -9.69 2.83
C ASP A 298 31.47 -10.20 3.36
N VAL A 299 30.51 -10.30 2.45
CA VAL A 299 29.15 -10.76 2.73
C VAL A 299 28.56 -11.51 1.54
N ALA A 300 27.81 -12.56 1.83
CA ALA A 300 26.89 -13.19 0.91
C ALA A 300 25.44 -12.88 1.31
N ILE A 301 24.62 -12.45 0.36
CA ILE A 301 23.21 -12.11 0.59
C ILE A 301 22.37 -13.08 -0.24
N VAL A 302 21.48 -13.81 0.42
CA VAL A 302 20.65 -14.85 -0.22
C VAL A 302 19.17 -14.61 0.04
N GLY A 303 18.36 -14.72 -1.02
CA GLY A 303 16.90 -14.62 -0.94
C GLY A 303 16.18 -15.60 -1.85
N VAL A 304 14.94 -15.97 -1.47
CA VAL A 304 14.06 -16.84 -2.26
C VAL A 304 12.68 -16.22 -2.36
N GLN A 305 12.16 -16.12 -3.59
CA GLN A 305 10.81 -15.64 -3.84
C GLN A 305 9.77 -16.71 -3.51
N TYR A 306 8.69 -16.32 -2.81
CA TYR A 306 7.59 -17.21 -2.44
C TYR A 306 6.24 -16.82 -3.03
N SER A 307 6.12 -15.65 -3.67
CA SER A 307 4.87 -15.16 -4.25
C SER A 307 5.11 -14.18 -5.40
N TYR A 308 4.12 -14.07 -6.30
CA TYR A 308 4.05 -13.02 -7.32
C TYR A 308 3.30 -11.77 -6.84
N ALA A 309 2.49 -11.89 -5.78
CA ALA A 309 1.53 -10.86 -5.40
C ALA A 309 2.19 -9.63 -4.73
N PRO A 310 1.71 -8.40 -4.99
CA PRO A 310 2.29 -7.18 -4.45
C PRO A 310 2.21 -7.15 -2.92
N SER A 311 3.14 -6.41 -2.31
CA SER A 311 3.38 -6.38 -0.86
C SER A 311 2.15 -6.04 0.00
N TRP A 312 1.27 -5.13 -0.44
CA TRP A 312 0.03 -4.81 0.31
C TRP A 312 -1.01 -5.93 0.26
N ALA A 313 -1.07 -6.71 -0.82
CA ALA A 313 -2.04 -7.79 -0.97
C ALA A 313 -1.60 -9.02 -0.16
N THR A 314 -0.29 -9.28 -0.15
CA THR A 314 0.31 -10.34 0.68
C THR A 314 0.39 -9.95 2.16
N PHE A 315 0.44 -8.66 2.50
CA PHE A 315 0.33 -8.21 3.89
C PHE A 315 -0.96 -8.71 4.57
N VAL A 316 -2.07 -8.80 3.83
CA VAL A 316 -3.36 -9.26 4.37
C VAL A 316 -3.52 -10.79 4.30
N PHE A 317 -2.90 -11.47 3.32
CA PHE A 317 -3.20 -12.88 3.03
C PHE A 317 -1.98 -13.83 2.90
N GLY A 318 -0.75 -13.32 2.95
CA GLY A 318 0.47 -14.05 2.57
C GLY A 318 1.41 -14.41 3.72
N ARG A 319 0.99 -14.21 4.98
CA ARG A 319 1.84 -14.42 6.17
C ARG A 319 2.42 -15.83 6.25
N SER A 320 1.59 -16.85 6.09
CA SER A 320 2.03 -18.25 6.21
C SER A 320 3.11 -18.61 5.18
N ALA A 321 2.95 -18.19 3.93
CA ALA A 321 3.92 -18.47 2.86
C ALA A 321 5.27 -17.77 3.12
N ALA A 322 5.24 -16.54 3.65
CA ALA A 322 6.47 -15.82 4.03
C ALA A 322 7.21 -16.53 5.18
N GLU A 323 6.48 -16.98 6.21
CA GLU A 323 7.06 -17.72 7.33
C GLU A 323 7.61 -19.09 6.90
N GLU A 324 6.89 -19.83 6.06
CA GLU A 324 7.32 -21.14 5.53
C GLU A 324 8.59 -20.99 4.68
N SER A 325 8.62 -20.01 3.77
CA SER A 325 9.80 -19.73 2.95
C SER A 325 11.00 -19.31 3.79
N ALA A 326 10.79 -18.46 4.80
CA ALA A 326 11.87 -17.99 5.67
C ALA A 326 12.47 -19.12 6.51
N ARG A 327 11.63 -19.94 7.16
CA ARG A 327 12.09 -21.11 7.93
C ARG A 327 12.85 -22.09 7.03
N THR A 328 12.30 -22.42 5.87
CA THR A 328 12.90 -23.40 4.95
C THR A 328 14.26 -22.92 4.46
N LEU A 329 14.37 -21.67 4.01
CA LEU A 329 15.63 -21.09 3.54
C LEU A 329 16.65 -21.00 4.67
N TYR A 330 16.25 -20.46 5.82
CA TYR A 330 17.17 -20.26 6.94
C TYR A 330 17.70 -21.59 7.47
N THR A 331 16.83 -22.58 7.69
CA THR A 331 17.24 -23.92 8.13
C THR A 331 18.20 -24.56 7.14
N ALA A 332 17.93 -24.50 5.83
CA ALA A 332 18.83 -25.10 4.83
C ALA A 332 20.23 -24.45 4.82
N VAL A 333 20.29 -23.12 4.96
CA VAL A 333 21.57 -22.40 5.05
C VAL A 333 22.28 -22.72 6.37
N ALA A 334 21.57 -22.69 7.50
CA ALA A 334 22.12 -22.97 8.82
C ALA A 334 22.66 -24.41 8.94
N ASP A 335 21.93 -25.39 8.40
CA ASP A 335 22.35 -26.79 8.38
C ASP A 335 23.60 -26.98 7.51
N ARG A 336 23.71 -26.25 6.38
CA ARG A 336 24.91 -26.28 5.56
C ARG A 336 26.11 -25.66 6.29
N VAL A 337 25.91 -24.53 6.98
CA VAL A 337 26.96 -23.91 7.81
C VAL A 337 27.39 -24.82 8.96
N ALA A 338 26.46 -25.55 9.59
CA ALA A 338 26.78 -26.50 10.66
C ALA A 338 27.72 -27.64 10.19
N GLN A 339 27.73 -27.96 8.90
CA GLN A 339 28.61 -28.98 8.33
C GLN A 339 30.03 -28.48 8.07
N LEU A 340 30.26 -27.17 8.10
CA LEU A 340 31.59 -26.58 7.92
C LEU A 340 32.43 -26.73 9.21
N PRO A 341 33.77 -26.81 9.09
CA PRO A 341 34.66 -26.74 10.23
C PRO A 341 34.37 -25.50 11.08
N ILE A 342 34.37 -25.64 12.41
CA ILE A 342 33.92 -24.59 13.34
C ILE A 342 34.61 -23.23 13.09
N HIS A 343 35.89 -23.23 12.71
CA HIS A 343 36.67 -22.02 12.45
C HIS A 343 36.35 -21.34 11.12
N ASP A 344 35.72 -22.06 10.18
CA ASP A 344 35.39 -21.58 8.83
C ASP A 344 33.90 -21.20 8.72
N ARG A 345 33.13 -21.28 9.81
CA ARG A 345 31.68 -21.03 9.78
C ARG A 345 31.39 -19.52 9.62
N PRO A 346 30.67 -19.11 8.57
CA PRO A 346 30.17 -17.74 8.46
C PRO A 346 29.20 -17.40 9.58
N LYS A 347 29.16 -16.12 9.95
CA LYS A 347 28.13 -15.55 10.82
C LYS A 347 26.83 -15.41 10.02
N LEU A 348 25.73 -15.93 10.57
CA LEU A 348 24.41 -15.86 9.95
C LEU A 348 23.62 -14.66 10.46
N TYR A 349 23.05 -13.87 9.56
CA TYR A 349 22.16 -12.76 9.89
C TYR A 349 20.83 -12.94 9.18
N LEU A 350 19.76 -12.46 9.82
CA LEU A 350 18.42 -12.42 9.24
C LEU A 350 17.99 -10.99 8.95
N TYR A 351 17.41 -10.78 7.78
CA TYR A 351 16.85 -9.49 7.40
C TYR A 351 15.48 -9.67 6.76
N GLY A 352 14.58 -8.74 7.03
CA GLY A 352 13.30 -8.65 6.35
C GLY A 352 12.70 -7.26 6.46
N GLN A 353 12.04 -6.84 5.38
CA GLN A 353 11.22 -5.63 5.36
C GLN A 353 9.75 -6.01 5.25
N SER A 354 8.85 -5.28 5.93
CA SER A 354 7.40 -5.47 5.80
C SER A 354 6.98 -6.91 6.15
N LEU A 355 6.27 -7.60 5.26
CA LEU A 355 5.96 -9.03 5.38
C LEU A 355 7.21 -9.92 5.51
N GLY A 356 8.34 -9.53 4.91
CA GLY A 356 9.61 -10.22 5.06
C GLY A 356 10.12 -10.18 6.51
N ALA A 357 9.82 -9.13 7.26
CA ALA A 357 10.13 -9.06 8.69
C ALA A 357 9.30 -10.06 9.51
N ILE A 358 8.02 -10.24 9.16
CA ILE A 358 7.17 -11.28 9.77
C ILE A 358 7.73 -12.66 9.48
N GLY A 359 8.00 -12.96 8.21
CA GLY A 359 8.59 -14.23 7.80
C GLY A 359 9.94 -14.50 8.47
N GLY A 360 10.85 -13.52 8.46
CA GLY A 360 12.16 -13.62 9.08
C GLY A 360 12.11 -13.82 10.59
N SER A 361 11.22 -13.12 11.30
CA SER A 361 11.05 -13.31 12.75
C SER A 361 10.62 -14.73 13.10
N ALA A 362 9.81 -15.36 12.25
CA ALA A 362 9.39 -16.74 12.43
C ALA A 362 10.50 -17.78 12.19
N ALA A 363 11.64 -17.37 11.63
CA ALA A 363 12.81 -18.21 11.38
C ALA A 363 13.91 -18.06 12.45
N LEU A 364 13.77 -17.14 13.42
CA LEU A 364 14.79 -16.87 14.45
C LEU A 364 15.19 -18.13 15.22
N ALA A 365 14.23 -18.94 15.66
CA ALA A 365 14.47 -20.18 16.40
C ALA A 365 14.62 -21.43 15.50
N GLY A 366 14.98 -21.26 14.21
CA GLY A 366 15.01 -22.34 13.23
C GLY A 366 16.42 -22.79 12.84
N GLY A 367 16.67 -24.10 12.75
CA GLY A 367 17.91 -24.64 12.15
C GLY A 367 19.05 -24.94 13.14
N ALA A 368 20.16 -25.48 12.62
CA ALA A 368 21.27 -25.98 13.43
C ALA A 368 22.24 -24.91 13.97
N VAL A 369 22.15 -23.68 13.49
CA VAL A 369 23.00 -22.54 13.90
C VAL A 369 22.09 -21.33 14.10
N GLU A 370 22.10 -20.77 15.30
CA GLU A 370 21.34 -19.56 15.65
C GLU A 370 21.88 -18.32 14.91
N PRO A 371 21.01 -17.33 14.63
CA PRO A 371 21.44 -16.12 13.95
C PRO A 371 22.26 -15.26 14.90
N CYS A 372 23.38 -14.75 14.39
CA CYS A 372 24.23 -13.75 15.05
C CYS A 372 23.47 -12.44 15.34
N GLY A 373 22.52 -12.08 14.47
CA GLY A 373 21.72 -10.89 14.61
C GLY A 373 20.58 -10.83 13.59
N ALA A 374 19.56 -10.04 13.88
CA ALA A 374 18.45 -9.82 12.98
C ALA A 374 18.07 -8.35 12.88
N LEU A 375 17.57 -7.94 11.71
CA LEU A 375 17.05 -6.59 11.48
C LEU A 375 15.71 -6.61 10.73
N TRP A 376 14.72 -5.94 11.33
CA TRP A 376 13.36 -5.82 10.81
C TRP A 376 13.07 -4.38 10.41
N ALA A 377 12.92 -4.12 9.11
CA ALA A 377 12.56 -2.81 8.58
C ALA A 377 11.04 -2.71 8.33
N GLY A 378 10.41 -1.69 8.89
CA GLY A 378 8.96 -1.47 8.81
C GLY A 378 8.11 -2.69 9.12
N PRO A 379 8.36 -3.44 10.21
CA PRO A 379 7.55 -4.60 10.54
C PRO A 379 6.11 -4.17 10.81
N PRO A 380 5.10 -4.87 10.26
CA PRO A 380 3.72 -4.52 10.53
C PRO A 380 3.39 -4.58 12.03
N ALA A 381 2.42 -3.75 12.45
CA ALA A 381 2.04 -3.60 13.85
C ALA A 381 1.79 -4.95 14.54
N GLY A 382 2.55 -5.25 15.61
CA GLY A 382 2.43 -6.49 16.38
C GLY A 382 2.87 -7.77 15.66
N GLY A 383 3.54 -7.65 14.50
CA GLY A 383 3.80 -8.78 13.60
C GLY A 383 5.13 -9.52 13.78
N VAL A 384 6.05 -9.03 14.63
CA VAL A 384 7.43 -9.57 14.71
C VAL A 384 7.92 -9.72 16.14
N GLU A 385 8.78 -10.72 16.34
CA GLU A 385 9.63 -10.85 17.51
C GLU A 385 10.67 -9.72 17.54
N ARG A 386 10.80 -9.07 18.70
CA ARG A 386 11.65 -7.88 18.88
C ARG A 386 12.88 -8.14 19.75
N GLU A 387 12.91 -9.24 20.50
CA GLU A 387 14.03 -9.59 21.36
C GLU A 387 15.22 -10.02 20.49
N GLY A 388 16.41 -9.45 20.75
CA GLY A 388 17.62 -9.72 19.95
C GLY A 388 17.62 -9.15 18.52
N ALA A 389 16.58 -8.44 18.09
CA ALA A 389 16.46 -7.87 16.74
C ALA A 389 16.48 -6.33 16.75
N THR A 390 17.21 -5.72 15.80
CA THR A 390 17.15 -4.28 15.55
C THR A 390 15.88 -3.96 14.76
N ILE A 391 15.04 -3.05 15.26
CA ILE A 391 13.83 -2.60 14.58
C ILE A 391 14.05 -1.22 13.96
N LEU A 392 13.84 -1.10 12.66
CA LEU A 392 13.75 0.19 11.98
C LEU A 392 12.29 0.46 11.63
N ALA A 393 11.74 1.57 12.13
CA ALA A 393 10.36 1.94 11.86
C ALA A 393 10.23 3.47 11.80
N ASN A 394 9.80 4.00 10.66
CA ASN A 394 9.52 5.44 10.55
C ASN A 394 8.18 5.75 11.21
N SER A 395 8.07 6.88 11.90
CA SER A 395 6.84 7.28 12.57
C SER A 395 5.68 7.53 11.60
N SER A 396 5.99 7.97 10.38
CA SER A 396 5.06 8.19 9.27
C SER A 396 4.72 6.92 8.48
N ASP A 397 5.35 5.78 8.77
CA ASP A 397 5.08 4.52 8.07
C ASP A 397 3.67 4.01 8.41
N PRO A 398 2.73 3.95 7.45
CA PRO A 398 1.41 3.42 7.71
C PRO A 398 1.42 1.92 8.02
N VAL A 399 2.42 1.15 7.55
CA VAL A 399 2.51 -0.31 7.74
C VAL A 399 2.77 -0.67 9.20
N VAL A 400 3.66 0.05 9.88
CA VAL A 400 3.97 -0.19 11.30
C VAL A 400 2.85 0.28 12.23
N ARG A 401 1.90 1.07 11.70
CA ARG A 401 0.80 1.68 12.46
C ARG A 401 -0.53 0.96 12.24
N TRP A 402 -0.75 0.40 11.05
CA TRP A 402 -2.06 -0.11 10.66
C TRP A 402 -2.40 -1.39 11.43
N SER A 403 -3.47 -1.33 12.22
CA SER A 403 -4.08 -2.47 12.88
C SER A 403 -5.57 -2.19 13.13
N SER A 404 -6.35 -3.23 13.39
CA SER A 404 -7.75 -3.06 13.81
C SER A 404 -7.89 -2.26 15.11
N ASP A 405 -6.86 -2.25 15.96
CA ASP A 405 -6.88 -1.50 17.21
C ASP A 405 -6.97 0.01 17.00
N LEU A 406 -6.50 0.54 15.85
CA LEU A 406 -6.65 1.96 15.51
C LEU A 406 -8.11 2.45 15.49
N LEU A 407 -9.08 1.54 15.35
CA LEU A 407 -10.50 1.87 15.44
C LEU A 407 -10.87 2.42 16.83
N PHE A 408 -10.21 1.92 17.88
CA PHE A 408 -10.64 2.10 19.27
C PHE A 408 -9.55 2.66 20.19
N HIS A 409 -8.27 2.49 19.85
CA HIS A 409 -7.13 2.88 20.67
C HIS A 409 -6.13 3.74 19.88
N ARG A 410 -5.53 4.71 20.61
CA ARG A 410 -4.42 5.51 20.10
C ARG A 410 -3.19 4.61 19.91
N PRO A 411 -2.49 4.69 18.76
CA PRO A 411 -1.27 3.91 18.56
C PRO A 411 -0.17 4.37 19.54
N GLU A 412 0.52 3.41 20.16
CA GLU A 412 1.69 3.71 20.97
C GLU A 412 2.91 4.05 20.09
N PRO A 413 3.70 5.08 20.43
CA PRO A 413 4.84 5.53 19.62
C PRO A 413 6.12 4.72 19.82
N THR A 414 6.09 3.56 20.48
CA THR A 414 7.30 2.88 20.94
C THR A 414 8.14 2.31 19.79
N GLY A 415 9.41 2.70 19.74
CA GLY A 415 10.39 2.15 18.80
C GLY A 415 10.30 2.70 17.37
N THR A 416 9.62 3.83 17.15
CA THR A 416 9.63 4.52 15.84
C THR A 416 10.55 5.74 15.85
N HIS A 417 11.32 5.91 14.77
CA HIS A 417 12.08 7.13 14.49
C HIS A 417 11.13 8.25 14.07
N ALA A 418 11.21 9.40 14.75
CA ALA A 418 10.39 10.57 14.44
C ALA A 418 10.91 11.24 13.15
N ASP A 419 10.19 11.05 12.06
CA ASP A 419 10.61 11.49 10.71
C ASP A 419 9.68 12.57 10.11
N ALA A 420 8.42 12.66 10.55
CA ALA A 420 7.47 13.66 10.04
C ALA A 420 6.48 14.12 11.12
N PRO A 421 5.78 15.26 10.92
CA PRO A 421 4.68 15.65 11.78
C PRO A 421 3.59 14.58 11.86
N MET A 422 3.16 14.26 13.09
CA MET A 422 2.18 13.19 13.32
C MET A 422 0.74 13.73 13.44
N PRO A 423 -0.24 13.11 12.76
CA PRO A 423 -1.64 13.51 12.88
C PRO A 423 -2.18 13.17 14.27
N PRO A 424 -3.13 13.96 14.81
CA PRO A 424 -3.84 13.56 16.02
C PRO A 424 -4.61 12.27 15.77
N TRP A 425 -4.61 11.37 16.76
CA TRP A 425 -5.46 10.18 16.69
C TRP A 425 -6.93 10.56 16.87
N LEU A 426 -7.75 10.11 15.92
CA LEU A 426 -9.20 10.26 15.91
C LEU A 426 -9.81 8.86 15.73
N PRO A 427 -10.65 8.36 16.66
CA PRO A 427 -11.26 7.04 16.55
C PRO A 427 -11.94 6.84 15.20
N VAL A 428 -11.76 5.66 14.60
CA VAL A 428 -12.23 5.29 13.25
C VAL A 428 -11.60 6.10 12.11
N VAL A 429 -11.50 7.42 12.24
CA VAL A 429 -10.92 8.32 11.21
C VAL A 429 -9.46 7.96 10.97
N SER A 430 -8.65 7.81 12.02
CA SER A 430 -7.24 7.41 11.88
C SER A 430 -7.09 6.05 11.19
N PHE A 431 -7.95 5.07 11.50
CA PHE A 431 -7.95 3.80 10.78
C PHE A 431 -8.22 3.98 9.27
N VAL A 432 -9.23 4.79 8.91
CA VAL A 432 -9.52 5.10 7.50
C VAL A 432 -8.35 5.84 6.84
N GLN A 433 -7.79 6.85 7.49
CA GLN A 433 -6.66 7.62 6.96
C GLN A 433 -5.43 6.74 6.74
N THR A 434 -5.03 5.96 7.75
CA THR A 434 -3.89 5.03 7.65
C THR A 434 -4.13 3.96 6.59
N THR A 435 -5.36 3.46 6.43
CA THR A 435 -5.72 2.49 5.36
C THR A 435 -5.49 3.09 3.97
N VAL A 436 -5.84 4.35 3.76
CA VAL A 436 -5.59 5.04 2.49
C VAL A 436 -4.10 5.24 2.28
N ASP A 437 -3.36 5.64 3.31
CA ASP A 437 -1.93 5.92 3.22
C ASP A 437 -1.09 4.66 2.95
N LEU A 438 -1.59 3.45 3.28
CA LEU A 438 -0.96 2.18 2.87
C LEU A 438 -0.77 2.08 1.35
N LEU A 439 -1.66 2.67 0.56
CA LEU A 439 -1.62 2.60 -0.90
C LEU A 439 -0.44 3.37 -1.51
N SER A 440 0.11 4.34 -0.78
CA SER A 440 1.25 5.19 -1.16
C SER A 440 2.41 5.05 -0.19
N ALA A 441 2.47 3.96 0.58
CA ALA A 441 3.45 3.79 1.65
C ALA A 441 4.90 3.89 1.17
N LEU A 442 5.16 3.49 -0.09
CA LEU A 442 6.48 3.49 -0.72
C LEU A 442 6.79 4.74 -1.57
N ASP A 443 5.87 5.71 -1.65
CA ASP A 443 6.01 6.91 -2.48
C ASP A 443 6.83 8.02 -1.80
N ALA A 444 7.09 7.88 -0.50
CA ALA A 444 7.95 8.79 0.26
C ALA A 444 9.45 8.50 -0.03
N PRO A 445 10.35 9.48 0.13
CA PRO A 445 11.78 9.22 0.05
C PRO A 445 12.27 8.33 1.20
N ALA A 446 13.46 7.74 1.06
CA ALA A 446 14.09 6.94 2.11
C ALA A 446 14.23 7.75 3.42
N GLY A 447 13.92 7.10 4.54
CA GLY A 447 13.80 7.73 5.86
C GLY A 447 12.38 8.18 6.23
N HIS A 448 11.44 8.04 5.29
CA HIS A 448 10.02 8.37 5.49
C HIS A 448 9.11 7.28 4.93
N GLY A 449 7.88 7.23 5.44
CA GLY A 449 6.92 6.20 5.07
C GLY A 449 7.52 4.81 5.21
N HIS A 450 7.20 3.93 4.27
CA HIS A 450 7.70 2.56 4.23
C HIS A 450 9.02 2.41 3.46
N ARG A 451 9.75 3.51 3.25
CA ARG A 451 11.07 3.53 2.59
C ARG A 451 12.15 3.78 3.63
N TYR A 452 13.10 2.87 3.70
CA TYR A 452 14.21 2.90 4.64
C TYR A 452 15.53 3.07 3.86
N GLY A 453 16.51 3.71 4.47
CA GLY A 453 17.82 3.95 3.87
C GLY A 453 18.80 2.81 4.11
N THR A 454 20.09 3.10 3.99
CA THR A 454 21.18 2.12 4.14
C THR A 454 21.40 1.68 5.57
N GLU A 455 20.79 2.37 6.55
CA GLU A 455 20.70 1.93 7.94
C GLU A 455 20.09 0.54 8.09
N GLN A 456 19.29 0.09 7.12
CA GLN A 456 18.79 -1.29 7.06
C GLN A 456 19.90 -2.34 7.07
N GLY A 457 21.08 -2.02 6.56
CA GLY A 457 22.23 -2.90 6.66
C GLY A 457 23.33 -2.41 7.59
N THR A 458 23.56 -1.10 7.68
CA THR A 458 24.61 -0.56 8.56
C THR A 458 24.28 -0.67 10.05
N ALA A 459 22.99 -0.74 10.41
CA ALA A 459 22.54 -0.96 11.78
C ALA A 459 22.32 -2.45 12.13
N MET A 460 22.67 -3.39 11.24
CA MET A 460 22.62 -4.82 11.54
C MET A 460 23.47 -5.12 12.79
N PRO A 461 22.89 -5.71 13.85
CA PRO A 461 23.62 -5.99 15.08
C PRO A 461 24.73 -7.02 14.84
N GLY A 462 25.80 -6.95 15.64
CA GLY A 462 26.83 -7.98 15.67
C GLY A 462 26.44 -9.16 16.58
N CYS A 463 27.28 -10.19 16.65
CA CYS A 463 27.08 -11.29 17.60
C CYS A 463 27.65 -10.83 18.95
N GLU A 464 26.78 -10.32 19.82
CA GLU A 464 27.11 -10.05 21.24
C GLU A 464 26.75 -11.23 22.13
#